data_AF-A0A1B6L4N4-F1
#
_entry.id   AF-A0A1B6L4N4-F1
#
_cell.length_a   1.000
_cell.length_b   1.000
_cell.length_c   1.000
_cell.angle_alpha   90.00
_cell.angle_beta   90.00
_cell.angle_gamma   90.00
#
_symmetry.space_group_name_H-M   'P 1'
#
loop_
_entity.id
_entity.type
_entity.pdbx_description
1 polymer ?
#
loop_
_entity_poly.entity_id
_entity_poly.type
_entity_poly.pdbx_seq_one_letter_code
_entity_poly.pdbx_strand_id
1 'polypeptide(L)'
;MADVVQDVVANITENITESSGNETGRIPATPEGMAVAYSSLVIMALLPIFFGSFRSVKHHKEQAESGEQPETMSHKDAAMFPLIASAALFGLYIFFKLFSKEYINLLLTGYFFFLGIFALCHLMSPLISSLVPAAIPNVPFHLRFTKGSGEEQEYLVDYNFTSHDLVCLTCCSVIGAWYIVKKHWIANNLFGIAFAINGVELLHLNKVVTGCILLCGLFVYDIFWVFGTNVMVTVAKSFEAPIKLVFPQDLLERGVAANNFAMLGLGDIVVPGIFIALLLRFDLSLNRNSKFYFYATFIAYFLGLVATIFVMHMFKHAQPALLYLVPACLGTPLSLALIKGDIAAMFQYADHPDELNDDSGDLDENEVFDELDDFTYEDHPEKKEDSKEPSAALPATTTSTKAAIKAKKDK
;
A
#
# COMPACT_ATOMS: atom_id res chain seq x y z
N MET A 1 -29.26 25.79 23.91
CA MET A 1 -28.58 24.48 24.07
C MET A 1 -29.56 23.32 23.96
N ALA A 2 -30.81 23.45 24.42
CA ALA A 2 -31.87 22.44 24.20
C ALA A 2 -32.31 22.31 22.73
N ASP A 3 -32.46 23.42 21.99
CA ASP A 3 -32.88 23.39 20.57
C ASP A 3 -31.85 22.72 19.65
N VAL A 4 -30.55 22.93 19.91
CA VAL A 4 -29.46 22.28 19.14
C VAL A 4 -29.44 20.77 19.39
N VAL A 5 -29.75 20.33 20.61
CA VAL A 5 -29.86 18.90 20.93
C VAL A 5 -31.12 18.31 20.29
N GLN A 6 -32.22 19.06 20.20
CA GLN A 6 -33.43 18.63 19.52
C GLN A 6 -33.26 18.55 18.00
N ASP A 7 -32.54 19.47 17.37
CA ASP A 7 -32.20 19.43 15.93
C ASP A 7 -31.23 18.28 15.61
N VAL A 8 -30.30 17.97 16.52
CA VAL A 8 -29.41 16.80 16.39
C VAL A 8 -30.21 15.50 16.54
N VAL A 9 -31.12 15.41 17.50
CA VAL A 9 -31.98 14.23 17.69
C VAL A 9 -33.00 14.07 16.56
N ALA A 10 -33.52 15.16 16.00
CA ALA A 10 -34.42 15.16 14.84
C ALA A 10 -33.68 14.68 13.58
N ASN A 11 -32.47 15.19 13.30
CA ASN A 11 -31.63 14.73 12.19
C ASN A 11 -31.17 13.28 12.34
N ILE A 12 -30.97 12.79 13.57
CA ILE A 12 -30.68 11.37 13.84
C ILE A 12 -31.92 10.51 13.56
N THR A 13 -33.11 10.98 13.93
CA THR A 13 -34.38 10.25 13.72
C THR A 13 -34.79 10.21 12.25
N GLU A 14 -34.57 11.30 11.50
CA GLU A 14 -34.78 11.34 10.04
C GLU A 14 -33.82 10.40 9.29
N ASN A 15 -32.53 10.35 9.67
CA ASN A 15 -31.56 9.42 9.08
C ASN A 15 -31.85 7.94 9.38
N ILE A 16 -32.46 7.64 10.54
CA ILE A 16 -32.93 6.29 10.90
C ILE A 16 -34.17 5.92 10.06
N THR A 17 -35.02 6.90 9.74
CA THR A 17 -36.28 6.67 8.99
C THR A 17 -36.02 6.50 7.49
N GLU A 18 -35.08 7.25 6.90
CA GLU A 18 -34.67 7.05 5.49
C GLU A 18 -33.90 5.73 5.27
N SER A 19 -33.24 5.21 6.31
CA SER A 19 -32.58 3.89 6.26
C SER A 19 -33.57 2.72 6.29
N SER A 20 -34.84 2.96 6.63
CA SER A 20 -35.89 1.93 6.69
C SER A 20 -36.88 1.99 5.52
N GLY A 21 -36.78 3.00 4.64
CA GLY A 21 -37.78 3.31 3.61
C GLY A 21 -37.69 2.50 2.30
N ASN A 22 -36.64 1.70 2.09
CA ASN A 22 -36.43 0.99 0.80
C ASN A 22 -36.05 -0.49 0.93
N GLU A 23 -36.26 -1.12 2.09
CA GLU A 23 -35.93 -2.55 2.32
C GLU A 23 -37.13 -3.52 2.23
N THR A 24 -38.25 -3.13 1.63
CA THR A 24 -39.46 -3.97 1.53
C THR A 24 -39.44 -5.04 0.42
N GLY A 25 -38.27 -5.65 0.15
CA GLY A 25 -38.18 -6.71 -0.87
C GLY A 25 -36.96 -7.65 -0.81
N ARG A 26 -36.09 -7.53 0.20
CA ARG A 26 -34.93 -8.42 0.33
C ARG A 26 -35.22 -9.53 1.34
N ILE A 27 -35.27 -10.77 0.86
CA ILE A 27 -35.33 -11.95 1.72
C ILE A 27 -34.02 -11.94 2.55
N PRO A 28 -34.09 -12.04 3.89
CA PRO A 28 -32.90 -12.08 4.72
C PRO A 28 -32.14 -13.39 4.48
N ALA A 29 -30.83 -13.29 4.26
CA ALA A 29 -29.96 -14.44 4.00
C ALA A 29 -30.04 -15.48 5.13
N THR A 30 -30.10 -16.77 4.78
CA THR A 30 -29.97 -17.86 5.75
C THR A 30 -28.64 -17.80 6.53
N PRO A 31 -28.62 -18.25 7.80
CA PRO A 31 -27.38 -18.35 8.57
C PRO A 31 -26.29 -19.18 7.87
N GLU A 32 -26.68 -20.22 7.14
CA GLU A 32 -25.78 -21.06 6.34
C GLU A 32 -25.18 -20.28 5.17
N GLY A 33 -26.01 -19.51 4.44
CA GLY A 33 -25.56 -18.63 3.36
C GLY A 33 -24.58 -17.55 3.82
N MET A 34 -24.84 -16.92 4.97
CA MET A 34 -23.93 -15.96 5.57
C MET A 34 -22.60 -16.59 5.97
N ALA A 35 -22.61 -17.79 6.57
CA ALA A 35 -21.39 -18.49 6.97
C ALA A 35 -20.51 -18.86 5.76
N VAL A 36 -21.12 -19.34 4.66
CA VAL A 36 -20.40 -19.63 3.40
C VAL A 36 -19.82 -18.36 2.81
N ALA A 37 -20.57 -17.25 2.83
CA ALA A 37 -20.08 -15.98 2.30
C ALA A 37 -18.89 -15.43 3.09
N TYR A 38 -18.97 -15.43 4.42
CA TYR A 38 -17.86 -15.01 5.27
C TYR A 38 -16.64 -15.91 5.12
N SER A 39 -16.82 -17.23 5.09
CA SER A 39 -15.72 -18.18 4.89
C SER A 39 -15.03 -17.96 3.53
N SER A 40 -15.82 -17.71 2.48
CA SER A 40 -15.30 -17.43 1.14
C SER A 40 -14.53 -16.11 1.08
N LEU A 41 -15.03 -15.06 1.75
CA LEU A 41 -14.32 -13.78 1.87
C LEU A 41 -12.99 -13.91 2.62
N VAL A 42 -12.97 -14.68 3.71
CA VAL A 42 -11.73 -14.94 4.45
C VAL A 42 -10.70 -15.64 3.55
N ILE A 43 -11.10 -16.68 2.82
CA ILE A 43 -10.21 -17.36 1.88
C ILE A 43 -9.71 -16.38 0.79
N MET A 44 -10.61 -15.61 0.20
CA MET A 44 -10.25 -14.63 -0.84
C MET A 44 -9.38 -13.47 -0.31
N ALA A 45 -9.37 -13.19 0.98
CA ALA A 45 -8.47 -12.22 1.61
C ALA A 45 -7.08 -12.81 1.90
N LEU A 46 -7.02 -14.09 2.28
CA LEU A 46 -5.76 -14.76 2.60
C LEU A 46 -4.90 -15.06 1.36
N LEU A 47 -5.54 -15.42 0.23
CA LEU A 47 -4.81 -15.79 -0.99
C LEU A 47 -3.93 -14.64 -1.52
N PRO A 48 -4.43 -13.39 -1.68
CA PRO A 48 -3.63 -12.28 -2.13
C PRO A 48 -2.42 -11.99 -1.25
N ILE A 49 -2.60 -12.05 0.08
CA ILE A 49 -1.52 -11.79 1.03
C ILE A 49 -0.44 -12.86 0.90
N PHE A 50 -0.84 -14.14 0.84
CA PHE A 50 0.11 -15.25 0.72
C PHE A 50 0.90 -15.17 -0.59
N PHE A 51 0.21 -15.13 -1.73
CA PHE A 51 0.88 -15.09 -3.04
C PHE A 51 1.65 -13.78 -3.26
N GLY A 52 1.07 -12.64 -2.86
CA GLY A 52 1.70 -11.33 -2.94
C GLY A 52 2.98 -11.26 -2.11
N SER A 53 3.01 -11.84 -0.91
CA SER A 53 4.22 -11.87 -0.08
C SER A 53 5.36 -12.65 -0.74
N PHE A 54 5.08 -13.83 -1.31
CA PHE A 54 6.11 -14.61 -2.00
C PHE A 54 6.57 -13.95 -3.31
N ARG A 55 5.65 -13.30 -4.04
CA ARG A 55 6.00 -12.54 -5.24
C ARG A 55 6.83 -11.30 -4.90
N SER A 56 6.50 -10.59 -3.82
CA SER A 56 7.29 -9.46 -3.31
C SER A 56 8.74 -9.87 -3.02
N VAL A 57 8.97 -11.02 -2.38
CA VAL A 57 10.33 -11.55 -2.15
C VAL A 57 11.08 -11.80 -3.46
N LYS A 58 10.41 -12.41 -4.44
CA LYS A 58 11.01 -12.70 -5.75
C LYS A 58 11.36 -11.39 -6.47
N HIS A 59 10.43 -10.45 -6.49
CA HIS A 59 10.60 -9.13 -7.12
C HIS A 59 11.74 -8.34 -6.47
N HIS A 60 11.81 -8.33 -5.14
CA HIS A 60 12.92 -7.74 -4.39
C HIS A 60 14.28 -8.33 -4.78
N LYS A 61 14.34 -9.65 -4.98
CA LYS A 61 15.57 -10.32 -5.42
C LYS A 61 15.96 -9.93 -6.85
N GLU A 62 15.00 -9.85 -7.76
CA GLU A 62 15.21 -9.41 -9.16
C GLU A 62 15.68 -7.95 -9.24
N GLN A 63 15.16 -7.08 -8.38
CA GLN A 63 15.63 -5.69 -8.24
C GLN A 63 17.07 -5.61 -7.75
N ALA A 64 17.41 -6.38 -6.70
CA ALA A 64 18.78 -6.45 -6.20
C ALA A 64 19.79 -6.97 -7.25
N GLU A 65 19.37 -7.86 -8.15
CA GLU A 65 20.20 -8.39 -9.24
C GLU A 65 20.33 -7.41 -10.43
N SER A 66 19.30 -6.61 -10.70
CA SER A 66 19.30 -5.61 -11.79
C SER A 66 19.94 -4.28 -11.40
N GLY A 67 20.09 -4.01 -10.10
CA GLY A 67 20.65 -2.76 -9.60
C GLY A 67 19.67 -1.57 -9.68
N GLU A 68 18.40 -1.82 -10.00
CA GLU A 68 17.34 -0.81 -9.93
C GLU A 68 16.99 -0.52 -8.47
N GLN A 69 17.04 0.75 -8.06
CA GLN A 69 16.57 1.13 -6.73
C GLN A 69 15.04 1.20 -6.73
N PRO A 70 14.34 0.45 -5.87
CA PRO A 70 12.89 0.55 -5.80
C PRO A 70 12.45 1.89 -5.22
N GLU A 71 11.31 2.38 -5.71
CA GLU A 71 10.55 3.40 -5.01
C GLU A 71 9.99 2.78 -3.73
N THR A 72 10.71 2.98 -2.62
CA THR A 72 10.28 2.53 -1.29
C THR A 72 9.54 3.63 -0.56
N MET A 73 8.55 3.25 0.25
CA MET A 73 7.82 4.23 1.07
C MET A 73 8.69 4.65 2.26
N SER A 74 8.98 5.95 2.37
CA SER A 74 9.75 6.53 3.49
C SER A 74 8.92 6.64 4.77
N HIS A 75 9.57 6.88 5.92
CA HIS A 75 8.92 7.18 7.19
C HIS A 75 7.97 8.38 7.09
N LYS A 76 8.39 9.43 6.37
CA LYS A 76 7.57 10.63 6.16
C LYS A 76 6.32 10.31 5.32
N ASP A 77 6.48 9.53 4.27
CA ASP A 77 5.38 9.12 3.39
C ASP A 77 4.35 8.27 4.16
N ALA A 78 4.83 7.33 4.97
CA ALA A 78 3.97 6.49 5.81
C ALA A 78 3.17 7.28 6.84
N ALA A 79 3.80 8.27 7.49
CA ALA A 79 3.13 9.14 8.45
C ALA A 79 2.12 10.09 7.78
N MET A 80 2.40 10.52 6.55
CA MET A 80 1.52 11.39 5.77
C MET A 80 0.38 10.62 5.10
N PHE A 81 0.51 9.30 4.94
CA PHE A 81 -0.47 8.46 4.25
C PHE A 81 -1.91 8.61 4.79
N PRO A 82 -2.18 8.54 6.12
CA PRO A 82 -3.53 8.78 6.66
C PRO A 82 -4.10 10.17 6.35
N LEU A 83 -3.24 11.20 6.30
CA LEU A 83 -3.64 12.57 5.98
C LEU A 83 -4.00 12.70 4.49
N ILE A 84 -3.18 12.16 3.60
CA ILE A 84 -3.47 12.12 2.16
C ILE A 84 -4.74 11.33 1.89
N ALA A 85 -4.90 10.17 2.51
CA ALA A 85 -6.10 9.35 2.41
C ALA A 85 -7.34 10.09 2.92
N SER A 86 -7.20 10.90 3.98
CA SER A 86 -8.29 11.73 4.52
C SER A 86 -8.68 12.84 3.54
N ALA A 87 -7.70 13.56 2.98
CA ALA A 87 -7.94 14.59 1.99
C ALA A 87 -8.56 14.01 0.71
N ALA A 88 -8.08 12.87 0.24
CA ALA A 88 -8.62 12.17 -0.93
C ALA A 88 -10.06 11.68 -0.70
N LEU A 89 -10.34 11.07 0.45
CA LEU A 89 -11.68 10.59 0.81
C LEU A 89 -12.67 11.75 0.91
N PHE A 90 -12.29 12.82 1.60
CA PHE A 90 -13.12 14.01 1.75
C PHE A 90 -13.32 14.75 0.42
N GLY A 91 -12.27 14.85 -0.40
CA GLY A 91 -12.35 15.39 -1.75
C GLY A 91 -13.32 14.61 -2.64
N LEU A 92 -13.24 13.27 -2.60
CA LEU A 92 -14.17 12.40 -3.31
C LEU A 92 -15.61 12.53 -2.80
N TYR A 93 -15.79 12.69 -1.49
CA TYR A 93 -17.10 12.95 -0.88
C TYR A 93 -17.73 14.26 -1.40
N ILE A 94 -16.96 15.35 -1.42
CA ILE A 94 -17.41 16.62 -2.03
C ILE A 94 -17.73 16.41 -3.51
N PHE A 95 -16.89 15.67 -4.23
CA PHE A 95 -17.10 15.40 -5.65
C PHE A 95 -18.43 14.67 -5.90
N PHE A 96 -18.76 13.66 -5.09
CA PHE A 96 -20.07 12.97 -5.13
C PHE A 96 -21.26 13.83 -4.74
N LYS A 97 -21.04 14.91 -3.97
CA LYS A 97 -22.08 15.89 -3.63
C LYS A 97 -22.28 16.93 -4.74
N LEU A 98 -21.23 17.26 -5.50
CA LEU A 98 -21.27 18.27 -6.56
C LEU A 98 -21.69 17.70 -7.92
N PHE A 99 -21.28 16.48 -8.25
CA PHE A 99 -21.56 15.84 -9.54
C PHE A 99 -22.50 14.64 -9.37
N SER A 100 -23.26 14.32 -10.44
CA SER A 100 -24.15 13.16 -10.40
C SER A 100 -23.33 11.86 -10.29
N LYS A 101 -23.76 10.97 -9.39
CA LYS A 101 -23.11 9.69 -9.09
C LYS A 101 -22.84 8.83 -10.33
N GLU A 102 -23.71 8.90 -11.34
CA GLU A 102 -23.58 8.13 -12.58
C GLU A 102 -22.30 8.45 -13.36
N TYR A 103 -22.02 9.73 -13.63
CA TYR A 103 -20.79 10.13 -14.33
C TYR A 103 -19.53 9.79 -13.54
N ILE A 104 -19.58 9.94 -12.22
CA ILE A 104 -18.46 9.60 -11.34
C ILE A 104 -18.18 8.10 -11.40
N ASN A 105 -19.23 7.28 -11.26
CA ASN A 105 -19.10 5.83 -11.33
C ASN A 105 -18.68 5.37 -12.74
N LEU A 106 -19.15 6.02 -13.81
CA LEU A 106 -18.69 5.74 -15.17
C LEU A 106 -17.20 6.02 -15.33
N LEU A 107 -16.73 7.18 -14.87
CA LEU A 107 -15.33 7.58 -14.90
C LEU A 107 -14.45 6.59 -14.11
N LEU A 108 -14.84 6.29 -12.87
CA LEU A 108 -14.09 5.41 -11.98
C LEU A 108 -14.11 3.97 -12.49
N THR A 109 -15.25 3.48 -12.99
CA THR A 109 -15.32 2.15 -13.63
C THR A 109 -14.38 2.08 -14.82
N GLY A 110 -14.34 3.12 -15.66
CA GLY A 110 -13.40 3.19 -16.79
C GLY A 110 -11.94 3.16 -16.34
N TYR A 111 -11.57 3.97 -15.35
CA TYR A 111 -10.22 4.01 -14.78
C TYR A 111 -9.78 2.65 -14.21
N PHE A 112 -10.60 2.06 -13.33
CA PHE A 112 -10.30 0.77 -12.71
C PHE A 112 -10.38 -0.40 -13.69
N PHE A 113 -11.11 -0.26 -14.80
CA PHE A 113 -11.10 -1.25 -15.87
C PHE A 113 -9.74 -1.33 -16.56
N PHE A 114 -9.16 -0.19 -16.96
CA PHE A 114 -7.84 -0.18 -17.60
C PHE A 114 -6.77 -0.69 -16.63
N LEU A 115 -6.73 -0.15 -15.42
CA LEU A 115 -5.82 -0.65 -14.38
C LEU A 115 -6.03 -2.13 -14.08
N GLY A 116 -7.29 -2.59 -14.08
CA GLY A 116 -7.65 -3.97 -13.80
C GLY A 116 -7.13 -4.92 -14.87
N ILE A 117 -7.22 -4.55 -16.16
CA ILE A 117 -6.66 -5.33 -17.26
C ILE A 117 -5.15 -5.44 -17.11
N PHE A 118 -4.45 -4.34 -16.84
CA PHE A 118 -3.00 -4.37 -16.64
C PHE A 118 -2.61 -5.22 -15.42
N ALA A 119 -3.31 -5.04 -14.30
CA ALA A 119 -3.09 -5.80 -13.08
C ALA A 119 -3.30 -7.31 -13.31
N LEU A 120 -4.38 -7.67 -14.02
CA LEU A 120 -4.68 -9.06 -14.34
C LEU A 120 -3.66 -9.64 -15.34
N CYS A 121 -3.24 -8.85 -16.34
CA CYS A 121 -2.23 -9.25 -17.31
C CYS A 121 -0.88 -9.54 -16.63
N HIS A 122 -0.45 -8.68 -15.69
CA HIS A 122 0.77 -8.88 -14.90
C HIS A 122 0.73 -10.18 -14.09
N LEU A 123 -0.42 -10.48 -13.47
CA LEU A 123 -0.61 -11.69 -12.69
C LEU A 123 -0.70 -12.95 -13.57
N MET A 124 -1.37 -12.86 -14.72
CA MET A 124 -1.66 -13.99 -15.60
C MET A 124 -0.53 -14.29 -16.60
N SER A 125 0.36 -13.35 -16.89
CA SER A 125 1.49 -13.54 -17.83
C SER A 125 2.30 -14.83 -17.56
N PRO A 126 2.77 -15.13 -16.33
CA PRO A 126 3.50 -16.38 -16.06
C PRO A 126 2.63 -17.65 -16.22
N LEU A 127 1.32 -17.55 -16.02
CA LEU A 127 0.40 -18.69 -16.20
C LEU A 127 0.10 -18.94 -17.68
N ILE A 128 -0.15 -17.86 -18.43
CA ILE A 128 -0.48 -17.91 -19.85
C ILE A 128 0.74 -18.30 -20.67
N SER A 129 1.93 -17.80 -20.37
CA SER A 129 3.16 -18.23 -21.05
C SER A 129 3.46 -19.73 -20.88
N SER A 130 3.01 -20.35 -19.79
CA SER A 130 3.10 -21.81 -19.57
C SER A 130 1.99 -22.59 -20.31
N LEU A 131 0.82 -21.97 -20.51
CA LEU A 131 -0.36 -22.60 -21.11
C LEU A 131 -0.46 -22.38 -22.64
N VAL A 132 0.22 -21.37 -23.17
CA VAL A 132 0.23 -21.05 -24.59
C VAL A 132 0.87 -22.20 -25.37
N PRO A 133 0.16 -22.80 -26.35
CA PRO A 133 0.71 -23.86 -27.16
C PRO A 133 1.97 -23.39 -27.90
N ALA A 134 2.95 -24.29 -28.07
CA ALA A 134 4.17 -24.06 -28.87
C ALA A 134 3.91 -23.68 -30.36
N ALA A 135 2.64 -23.63 -30.77
CA ALA A 135 2.20 -23.16 -32.08
C ALA A 135 2.24 -21.63 -32.23
N ILE A 136 2.27 -20.87 -31.12
CA ILE A 136 2.44 -19.41 -31.17
C ILE A 136 3.93 -19.11 -31.02
N PRO A 137 4.60 -18.57 -32.06
CA PRO A 137 6.01 -18.21 -31.95
C PRO A 137 6.20 -17.06 -30.97
N ASN A 138 7.18 -17.17 -30.08
CA ASN A 138 7.57 -16.10 -29.17
C ASN A 138 8.35 -15.04 -29.96
N VAL A 139 7.63 -14.20 -30.71
CA VAL A 139 8.21 -13.06 -31.42
C VAL A 139 8.31 -11.89 -30.45
N PRO A 140 9.52 -11.38 -30.17
CA PRO A 140 9.70 -10.16 -29.39
C PRO A 140 9.38 -8.94 -30.25
N PHE A 141 8.52 -8.06 -29.73
CA PHE A 141 8.25 -6.75 -30.30
C PHE A 141 8.89 -5.68 -29.40
N HIS A 142 9.51 -4.70 -30.04
CA HIS A 142 10.20 -3.61 -29.38
C HIS A 142 9.50 -2.29 -29.74
N LEU A 143 8.87 -1.67 -28.75
CA LEU A 143 8.29 -0.34 -28.89
C LEU A 143 9.29 0.68 -28.34
N ARG A 144 10.08 1.28 -29.22
CA ARG A 144 11.05 2.33 -28.85
C ARG A 144 10.55 3.69 -29.28
N PHE A 145 10.27 4.55 -28.30
CA PHE A 145 10.09 5.98 -28.54
C PHE A 145 11.40 6.70 -28.21
N THR A 146 12.08 7.14 -29.26
CA THR A 146 13.34 7.90 -29.17
C THR A 146 13.06 9.38 -29.43
N LYS A 147 13.62 10.26 -28.61
CA LYS A 147 13.65 11.71 -28.85
C LYS A 147 15.04 12.10 -29.34
N GLY A 148 15.09 12.80 -30.47
CA GLY A 148 16.35 13.23 -31.10
C GLY A 148 16.71 12.43 -32.36
N SER A 149 17.76 12.86 -33.06
CA SER A 149 18.31 12.18 -34.24
C SER A 149 19.83 12.26 -34.19
N GLY A 150 20.53 11.13 -34.26
CA GLY A 150 22.00 11.05 -34.18
C GLY A 150 22.52 10.24 -32.97
N GLU A 151 23.68 10.63 -32.43
CA GLU A 151 24.37 9.99 -31.30
C GLU A 151 23.81 10.38 -29.92
N GLU A 152 22.97 11.42 -29.84
CA GLU A 152 22.23 11.85 -28.64
C GLU A 152 20.77 11.40 -28.71
N GLN A 153 20.53 10.08 -28.74
CA GLN A 153 19.16 9.54 -28.63
C GLN A 153 18.82 9.30 -27.17
N GLU A 154 17.87 10.07 -26.65
CA GLU A 154 17.23 9.76 -25.37
C GLU A 154 16.08 8.77 -25.62
N TYR A 155 16.18 7.60 -25.00
CA TYR A 155 15.11 6.61 -24.97
C TYR A 155 14.04 7.08 -23.97
N LEU A 156 12.92 7.62 -24.47
CA LEU A 156 11.81 8.06 -23.62
C LEU A 156 10.99 6.87 -23.11
N VAL A 157 10.80 5.85 -23.95
CA VAL A 157 10.08 4.62 -23.61
C VAL A 157 10.71 3.47 -24.41
N ASP A 158 11.29 2.48 -23.73
CA ASP A 158 11.74 1.22 -24.31
C ASP A 158 10.87 0.09 -23.73
N TYR A 159 9.82 -0.29 -24.45
CA TYR A 159 8.88 -1.34 -24.00
C TYR A 159 9.01 -2.59 -24.86
N ASN A 160 9.47 -3.67 -24.23
CA ASN A 160 9.61 -4.98 -24.85
C ASN A 160 8.37 -5.81 -24.52
N PHE A 161 7.62 -6.22 -25.54
CA PHE A 161 6.45 -7.09 -25.35
C PHE A 161 6.53 -8.30 -26.25
N THR A 162 6.10 -9.45 -25.75
CA THR A 162 6.10 -10.69 -26.51
C THR A 162 4.73 -10.97 -27.13
N SER A 163 4.70 -11.86 -28.11
CA SER A 163 3.44 -12.38 -28.66
C SER A 163 2.54 -13.01 -27.58
N HIS A 164 3.12 -13.58 -26.52
CA HIS A 164 2.38 -14.13 -25.39
C HIS A 164 1.71 -13.04 -24.54
N ASP A 165 2.36 -11.89 -24.37
CA ASP A 165 1.79 -10.76 -23.63
C ASP A 165 0.59 -10.16 -24.37
N LEU A 166 0.63 -10.13 -25.72
CA LEU A 166 -0.51 -9.68 -26.52
C LEU A 166 -1.72 -10.63 -26.40
N VAL A 167 -1.48 -11.94 -26.36
CA VAL A 167 -2.53 -12.95 -26.11
C VAL A 167 -3.09 -12.78 -24.69
N CYS A 168 -2.23 -12.62 -23.69
CA CYS A 168 -2.61 -12.35 -22.31
C CYS A 168 -3.50 -11.10 -22.19
N LEU A 169 -3.09 -10.00 -22.83
CA LEU A 169 -3.82 -8.74 -22.87
C LEU A 169 -5.20 -8.92 -23.52
N THR A 170 -5.28 -9.67 -24.61
CA THR A 170 -6.54 -9.94 -25.30
C THR A 170 -7.49 -10.75 -24.42
N CYS A 171 -7.00 -11.82 -23.78
CA CYS A 171 -7.79 -12.63 -22.85
C CYS A 171 -8.28 -11.80 -21.65
N CYS A 172 -7.42 -10.98 -21.04
CA CYS A 172 -7.79 -10.12 -19.92
C CYS A 172 -8.80 -9.05 -20.32
N SER A 173 -8.69 -8.51 -21.54
CA SER A 173 -9.64 -7.53 -22.08
C SER A 173 -11.04 -8.10 -22.25
N VAL A 174 -11.17 -9.38 -22.63
CA VAL A 174 -12.48 -10.07 -22.71
C VAL A 174 -13.14 -10.16 -21.32
N ILE A 175 -12.37 -10.49 -20.28
CA ILE A 175 -12.84 -10.52 -18.89
C ILE A 175 -13.26 -9.11 -18.45
N GLY A 176 -12.49 -8.09 -18.80
CA GLY A 176 -12.85 -6.71 -18.53
C GLY A 176 -14.14 -6.27 -19.22
N ALA A 177 -14.31 -6.61 -20.50
CA ALA A 177 -15.53 -6.28 -21.25
C ALA A 177 -16.76 -6.95 -20.61
N TRP A 178 -16.60 -8.20 -20.14
CA TRP A 178 -17.64 -8.90 -19.38
C TRP A 178 -17.99 -8.17 -18.08
N TYR A 179 -17.00 -7.62 -17.38
CA TYR A 179 -17.23 -6.79 -16.19
C TYR A 179 -18.00 -5.51 -16.51
N ILE A 180 -17.65 -4.76 -17.57
CA ILE A 180 -18.37 -3.52 -17.93
C ILE A 180 -19.83 -3.81 -18.28
N VAL A 181 -20.09 -4.85 -19.08
CA VAL A 181 -21.45 -5.13 -19.59
C VAL A 181 -22.37 -5.68 -18.51
N LYS A 182 -21.84 -6.50 -17.59
CA LYS A 182 -22.67 -7.25 -16.65
C LYS A 182 -22.43 -6.93 -15.18
N LYS A 183 -21.34 -6.23 -14.84
CA LYS A 183 -20.88 -5.96 -13.46
C LYS A 183 -20.93 -7.22 -12.58
N HIS A 184 -20.58 -8.38 -13.14
CA HIS A 184 -20.63 -9.63 -12.39
C HIS A 184 -19.62 -9.62 -11.24
N TRP A 185 -20.06 -10.15 -10.10
CA TRP A 185 -19.25 -10.24 -8.88
C TRP A 185 -17.98 -11.09 -9.05
N ILE A 186 -18.01 -12.11 -9.91
CA ILE A 186 -16.82 -12.95 -10.21
C ILE A 186 -15.73 -12.12 -10.88
N ALA A 187 -16.09 -11.36 -11.92
CA ALA A 187 -15.14 -10.51 -12.63
C ALA A 187 -14.64 -9.39 -11.70
N ASN A 188 -15.52 -8.82 -10.88
CA ASN A 188 -15.15 -7.87 -9.83
C ASN A 188 -14.10 -8.44 -8.86
N ASN A 189 -14.34 -9.65 -8.34
CA ASN A 189 -13.43 -10.29 -7.40
C ASN A 189 -12.11 -10.70 -8.06
N LEU A 190 -12.13 -11.09 -9.34
CA LEU A 190 -10.91 -11.40 -10.08
C LEU A 190 -10.02 -10.15 -10.20
N PHE A 191 -10.60 -8.99 -10.55
CA PHE A 191 -9.87 -7.72 -10.53
C PHE A 191 -9.42 -7.35 -9.11
N GLY A 192 -10.29 -7.49 -8.11
CA GLY A 192 -9.94 -7.20 -6.72
C GLY A 192 -8.77 -8.05 -6.20
N ILE A 193 -8.76 -9.35 -6.50
CA ILE A 193 -7.65 -10.25 -6.16
C ILE A 193 -6.37 -9.85 -6.91
N ALA A 194 -6.47 -9.51 -8.20
CA ALA A 194 -5.32 -9.05 -8.97
C ALA A 194 -4.73 -7.74 -8.40
N PHE A 195 -5.58 -6.76 -8.07
CA PHE A 195 -5.15 -5.54 -7.40
C PHE A 195 -4.55 -5.80 -6.02
N ALA A 196 -5.13 -6.72 -5.24
CA ALA A 196 -4.59 -7.04 -3.93
C ALA A 196 -3.21 -7.70 -4.02
N ILE A 197 -3.03 -8.68 -4.93
CA ILE A 197 -1.73 -9.34 -5.13
C ILE A 197 -0.70 -8.32 -5.60
N ASN A 198 -1.00 -7.54 -6.64
CA ASN A 198 -0.07 -6.54 -7.16
C ASN A 198 0.20 -5.43 -6.13
N GLY A 199 -0.79 -5.06 -5.31
CA GLY A 199 -0.60 -4.10 -4.22
C GLY A 199 0.40 -4.61 -3.18
N VAL A 200 0.27 -5.87 -2.75
CA VAL A 200 1.21 -6.50 -1.81
C VAL A 200 2.58 -6.77 -2.45
N GLU A 201 2.62 -7.05 -3.76
CA GLU A 201 3.85 -7.29 -4.51
C GLU A 201 4.66 -6.01 -4.75
N LEU A 202 4.01 -4.91 -5.14
CA LEU A 202 4.66 -3.69 -5.65
C LEU A 202 4.86 -2.60 -4.58
N LEU A 203 4.00 -2.51 -3.57
CA LEU A 203 4.13 -1.48 -2.53
C LEU A 203 5.18 -1.93 -1.49
N HIS A 204 6.41 -1.46 -1.69
CA HIS A 204 7.55 -1.84 -0.86
C HIS A 204 7.74 -0.88 0.32
N LEU A 205 7.57 -1.42 1.52
CA LEU A 205 8.08 -0.81 2.75
C LEU A 205 9.58 -1.14 2.87
N ASN A 206 10.44 -0.15 3.14
CA ASN A 206 11.87 -0.40 3.34
C ASN A 206 12.19 -0.92 4.75
N LYS A 207 11.55 -0.34 5.79
CA LYS A 207 11.85 -0.61 7.21
C LYS A 207 10.60 -1.08 7.95
N VAL A 208 10.78 -1.98 8.93
CA VAL A 208 9.67 -2.48 9.77
C VAL A 208 8.98 -1.35 10.53
N VAL A 209 9.77 -0.39 11.03
CA VAL A 209 9.27 0.79 11.73
C VAL A 209 8.34 1.63 10.84
N THR A 210 8.62 1.77 9.55
CA THR A 210 7.73 2.44 8.59
C THR A 210 6.38 1.74 8.51
N GLY A 211 6.37 0.40 8.47
CA GLY A 211 5.16 -0.40 8.52
C GLY A 211 4.36 -0.21 9.82
N CYS A 212 5.04 -0.14 10.96
CA CYS A 212 4.41 0.16 12.24
C CYS A 212 3.74 1.55 12.24
N ILE A 213 4.43 2.58 11.73
CA ILE A 213 3.90 3.94 11.63
C ILE A 213 2.65 3.96 10.73
N LEU A 214 2.73 3.34 9.55
CA LEU A 214 1.61 3.26 8.62
C LEU A 214 0.39 2.60 9.26
N LEU A 215 0.55 1.42 9.87
CA LEU A 215 -0.55 0.67 10.46
C LEU A 215 -1.16 1.38 11.66
N CYS A 216 -0.35 2.00 12.54
CA CYS A 216 -0.84 2.83 13.63
C CYS A 216 -1.59 4.07 13.13
N GLY A 217 -1.08 4.73 12.09
CA GLY A 217 -1.76 5.87 11.48
C GLY A 217 -3.11 5.48 10.85
N LEU A 218 -3.16 4.35 10.16
CA LEU A 218 -4.39 3.84 9.55
C LEU A 218 -5.41 3.30 10.56
N PHE A 219 -4.95 2.80 11.71
CA PHE A 219 -5.83 2.47 12.84
C PHE A 219 -6.62 3.70 13.32
N VAL A 220 -5.94 4.83 13.52
CA VAL A 220 -6.61 6.08 13.95
C VAL A 220 -7.51 6.63 12.83
N TYR A 221 -7.04 6.58 11.58
CA TYR A 221 -7.82 6.98 10.41
C TYR A 221 -9.16 6.24 10.32
N ASP A 222 -9.13 4.91 10.42
CA ASP A 222 -10.32 4.07 10.23
C ASP A 222 -11.35 4.33 11.35
N ILE A 223 -10.88 4.47 12.60
CA ILE A 223 -11.72 4.84 13.74
C ILE A 223 -12.40 6.21 13.52
N PHE A 224 -11.61 7.21 13.11
CA PHE A 224 -12.12 8.56 12.89
C PHE A 224 -13.16 8.60 11.77
N TRP A 225 -12.88 7.98 10.62
CA TRP A 225 -13.76 8.06 9.45
C TRP A 225 -14.97 7.12 9.51
N VAL A 226 -14.89 6.00 10.25
CA VAL A 226 -16.02 5.09 10.45
C VAL A 226 -16.94 5.53 11.58
N PHE A 227 -16.40 5.92 12.74
CA PHE A 227 -17.22 6.30 13.90
C PHE A 227 -17.45 7.80 14.03
N GLY A 228 -16.50 8.63 13.60
CA GLY A 228 -16.56 10.08 13.78
C GLY A 228 -17.40 10.81 12.74
N THR A 229 -17.55 10.27 11.52
CA THR A 229 -18.27 10.95 10.43
C THR A 229 -19.06 9.98 9.53
N ASN A 230 -20.08 10.50 8.82
CA ASN A 230 -20.84 9.71 7.83
C ASN A 230 -20.18 9.66 6.43
N VAL A 231 -18.98 10.23 6.29
CA VAL A 231 -18.32 10.41 4.99
C VAL A 231 -17.92 9.07 4.38
N MET A 232 -17.25 8.21 5.15
CA MET A 232 -16.79 6.90 4.65
C MET A 232 -17.95 6.03 4.20
N VAL A 233 -19.04 5.98 4.98
CA VAL A 233 -20.24 5.22 4.62
C VAL A 233 -20.91 5.78 3.36
N THR A 234 -20.98 7.11 3.22
CA THR A 234 -21.59 7.76 2.05
C THR A 234 -20.79 7.50 0.77
N VAL A 235 -19.46 7.59 0.85
CA VAL A 235 -18.57 7.27 -0.28
C VAL A 235 -18.67 5.79 -0.62
N ALA A 236 -18.59 4.89 0.37
CA ALA A 236 -18.67 3.45 0.16
C ALA A 236 -20.00 2.99 -0.47
N LYS A 237 -21.12 3.65 -0.15
CA LYS A 237 -22.43 3.39 -0.76
C LYS A 237 -22.57 3.98 -2.17
N SER A 238 -21.86 5.07 -2.47
CA SER A 238 -21.98 5.77 -3.76
C SER A 238 -20.98 5.26 -4.81
N PHE A 239 -19.96 4.52 -4.37
CA PHE A 239 -18.85 4.06 -5.19
C PHE A 239 -19.07 2.63 -5.73
N GLU A 240 -19.12 2.49 -7.06
CA GLU A 240 -19.33 1.21 -7.76
C GLU A 240 -18.14 0.82 -8.65
N ALA A 241 -16.99 0.49 -8.06
CA ALA A 241 -15.83 -0.04 -8.81
C ALA A 241 -15.15 -1.20 -8.06
N PRO A 242 -14.21 -1.92 -8.70
CA PRO A 242 -13.60 -3.14 -8.16
C PRO A 242 -12.53 -2.87 -7.10
N ILE A 243 -12.90 -2.10 -6.07
CA ILE A 243 -12.07 -1.79 -4.89
C ILE A 243 -12.52 -2.58 -3.65
N LYS A 244 -13.43 -3.55 -3.84
CA LYS A 244 -13.91 -4.41 -2.78
C LYS A 244 -14.15 -5.81 -3.30
N LEU A 245 -13.87 -6.80 -2.47
CA LEU A 245 -14.28 -8.18 -2.70
C LEU A 245 -15.72 -8.34 -2.22
N VAL A 246 -16.54 -9.00 -3.02
CA VAL A 246 -17.96 -9.19 -2.72
C VAL A 246 -18.33 -10.67 -2.88
N PHE A 247 -19.06 -11.22 -1.92
CA PHE A 247 -19.55 -12.58 -2.04
C PHE A 247 -21.05 -12.65 -1.72
N PRO A 248 -21.85 -13.31 -2.57
CA PRO A 248 -23.29 -13.40 -2.35
C PRO A 248 -23.62 -14.21 -1.10
N GLN A 249 -24.37 -13.60 -0.17
CA GLN A 249 -24.87 -14.27 1.04
C GLN A 249 -26.01 -15.24 0.72
N ASP A 250 -26.82 -14.94 -0.29
CA ASP A 250 -27.95 -15.80 -0.70
C ASP A 250 -27.54 -16.85 -1.74
N LEU A 251 -26.24 -17.18 -1.87
CA LEU A 251 -25.76 -18.10 -2.91
C LEU A 251 -26.45 -19.47 -2.84
N LEU A 252 -26.69 -19.97 -1.63
CA LEU A 252 -27.37 -21.24 -1.38
C LEU A 252 -28.85 -21.23 -1.79
N GLU A 253 -29.50 -20.06 -1.79
CA GLU A 253 -30.93 -19.93 -2.06
C GLU A 253 -31.23 -19.49 -3.50
N ARG A 254 -30.43 -18.57 -4.04
CA ARG A 254 -30.66 -17.91 -5.34
C ARG A 254 -29.57 -18.20 -6.36
N GLY A 255 -28.58 -19.02 -6.01
CA GLY A 255 -27.46 -19.35 -6.89
C GLY A 255 -26.69 -18.10 -7.31
N VAL A 256 -26.26 -18.08 -8.57
CA VAL A 256 -25.41 -17.02 -9.14
C VAL A 256 -26.12 -15.66 -9.25
N ALA A 257 -27.45 -15.59 -9.05
CA ALA A 257 -28.28 -14.39 -9.16
C ALA A 257 -28.64 -13.75 -7.80
N ALA A 258 -27.84 -13.99 -6.76
CA ALA A 258 -28.04 -13.43 -5.43
C ALA A 258 -27.91 -11.90 -5.40
N ASN A 259 -28.60 -11.27 -4.45
CA ASN A 259 -28.72 -9.80 -4.36
C ASN A 259 -28.13 -9.22 -3.06
N ASN A 260 -27.99 -10.03 -2.00
CA ASN A 260 -27.30 -9.64 -0.78
C ASN A 260 -25.82 -10.05 -0.87
N PHE A 261 -24.90 -9.10 -0.66
CA PHE A 261 -23.47 -9.34 -0.76
C PHE A 261 -22.77 -8.94 0.54
N ALA A 262 -21.97 -9.86 1.07
CA ALA A 262 -20.95 -9.52 2.05
C ALA A 262 -19.80 -8.83 1.31
N MET A 263 -19.20 -7.80 1.92
CA MET A 263 -18.17 -6.98 1.30
C MET A 263 -16.94 -6.89 2.20
N LEU A 264 -15.75 -6.87 1.59
CA LEU A 264 -14.48 -6.62 2.27
C LEU A 264 -13.66 -5.63 1.44
N GLY A 265 -13.13 -4.58 2.07
CA GLY A 265 -12.33 -3.56 1.40
C GLY A 265 -10.96 -4.10 0.99
N LEU A 266 -10.46 -3.71 -0.18
CA LEU A 266 -9.08 -4.08 -0.57
C LEU A 266 -8.04 -3.47 0.35
N GLY A 267 -8.31 -2.29 0.94
CA GLY A 267 -7.43 -1.66 1.92
C GLY A 267 -7.13 -2.57 3.12
N ASP A 268 -8.15 -3.28 3.62
CA ASP A 268 -8.06 -4.19 4.77
C ASP A 268 -7.26 -5.47 4.46
N ILE A 269 -6.98 -5.73 3.18
CA ILE A 269 -6.18 -6.86 2.70
C ILE A 269 -4.77 -6.38 2.39
N VAL A 270 -4.66 -5.33 1.56
CA VAL A 270 -3.38 -4.83 1.04
C VAL A 270 -2.54 -4.20 2.15
N VAL A 271 -3.12 -3.37 3.00
CA VAL A 271 -2.37 -2.61 4.03
C VAL A 271 -1.73 -3.55 5.07
N PRO A 272 -2.45 -4.51 5.69
CA PRO A 272 -1.78 -5.52 6.51
C PRO A 272 -0.89 -6.45 5.68
N GLY A 273 -1.28 -6.73 4.43
CA GLY A 273 -0.55 -7.60 3.51
C GLY A 273 0.86 -7.12 3.20
N ILE A 274 1.07 -5.82 2.94
CA ILE A 274 2.40 -5.24 2.69
C ILE A 274 3.32 -5.37 3.91
N PHE A 275 2.76 -5.28 5.12
CA PHE A 275 3.52 -5.47 6.36
C PHE A 275 3.88 -6.94 6.56
N ILE A 276 2.95 -7.86 6.30
CA ILE A 276 3.21 -9.31 6.35
C ILE A 276 4.27 -9.71 5.31
N ALA A 277 4.24 -9.12 4.11
CA ALA A 277 5.26 -9.33 3.08
C ALA A 277 6.64 -8.82 3.51
N LEU A 278 6.71 -7.67 4.20
CA LEU A 278 7.94 -7.17 4.81
C LEU A 278 8.49 -8.13 5.88
N LEU A 279 7.62 -8.68 6.73
CA LEU A 279 8.06 -9.67 7.74
C LEU A 279 8.58 -10.96 7.12
N LEU A 280 8.06 -11.36 5.95
CA LEU A 280 8.63 -12.48 5.20
C LEU A 280 10.04 -12.16 4.69
N ARG A 281 10.28 -10.94 4.21
CA ARG A 281 11.62 -10.48 3.79
C ARG A 281 12.58 -10.43 4.98
N PHE A 282 12.11 -9.94 6.12
CA PHE A 282 12.86 -9.97 7.39
C PHE A 282 13.19 -11.41 7.85
N ASP A 283 12.23 -12.35 7.82
CA ASP A 283 12.48 -13.75 8.17
C ASP A 283 13.61 -14.37 7.32
N LEU A 284 13.64 -14.02 6.03
CA LEU A 284 14.67 -14.49 5.10
C LEU A 284 16.03 -13.85 5.37
N SER A 285 16.08 -12.57 5.80
CA SER A 285 17.34 -11.89 6.12
C SER A 285 18.04 -12.44 7.36
N LEU A 286 17.28 -13.00 8.31
CA LEU A 286 17.83 -13.63 9.51
C LEU A 286 18.62 -14.92 9.24
N ASN A 287 18.60 -15.47 8.01
CA ASN A 287 19.31 -16.69 7.61
C ASN A 287 19.02 -17.93 8.49
N ARG A 288 17.89 -17.96 9.21
CA ARG A 288 17.46 -19.10 10.06
C ARG A 288 16.62 -20.15 9.32
N ASN A 289 16.49 -20.02 7.99
CA ASN A 289 15.71 -20.88 7.10
C ASN A 289 14.26 -21.15 7.59
N SER A 290 13.68 -20.16 8.26
CA SER A 290 12.35 -20.23 8.86
C SER A 290 11.57 -18.96 8.54
N LYS A 291 10.28 -19.11 8.23
CA LYS A 291 9.36 -18.01 7.92
C LYS A 291 8.46 -17.74 9.12
N PHE A 292 9.07 -17.61 10.30
CA PHE A 292 8.38 -17.65 11.57
C PHE A 292 7.50 -16.43 11.80
N TYR A 293 8.04 -15.23 11.60
CA TYR A 293 7.29 -13.97 11.77
C TYR A 293 6.18 -13.84 10.73
N PHE A 294 6.43 -14.27 9.50
CA PHE A 294 5.44 -14.36 8.43
C PHE A 294 4.26 -15.23 8.83
N TYR A 295 4.48 -16.50 9.18
CA TYR A 295 3.37 -17.40 9.52
C TYR A 295 2.64 -16.98 10.79
N ALA A 296 3.36 -16.52 11.82
CA ALA A 296 2.74 -16.04 13.05
C ALA A 296 1.81 -14.84 12.78
N THR A 297 2.26 -13.88 11.99
CA THR A 297 1.48 -12.68 11.66
C THR A 297 0.36 -12.98 10.67
N PHE A 298 0.57 -13.90 9.73
CA PHE A 298 -0.47 -14.36 8.81
C PHE A 298 -1.62 -15.07 9.55
N ILE A 299 -1.32 -15.88 10.56
CA ILE A 299 -2.32 -16.48 11.44
C ILE A 299 -3.01 -15.39 12.28
N ALA A 300 -2.26 -14.43 12.81
CA ALA A 300 -2.84 -13.31 13.55
C ALA A 300 -3.80 -12.47 12.68
N TYR A 301 -3.46 -12.22 11.41
CA TYR A 301 -4.34 -11.59 10.44
C TYR A 301 -5.64 -12.39 10.24
N PHE A 302 -5.53 -13.71 10.03
CA PHE A 302 -6.70 -14.58 9.93
C PHE A 302 -7.60 -14.49 11.17
N LEU A 303 -7.02 -14.57 12.37
CA LEU A 303 -7.77 -14.46 13.62
C LEU A 303 -8.40 -13.08 13.80
N GLY A 304 -7.68 -12.01 13.44
CA GLY A 304 -8.18 -10.64 13.43
C GLY A 304 -9.37 -10.48 12.48
N LEU A 305 -9.28 -11.04 11.27
CA LEU A 305 -10.36 -11.01 10.29
C LEU A 305 -11.58 -11.80 10.79
N VAL A 306 -11.40 -12.98 11.37
CA VAL A 306 -12.49 -13.75 12.00
C VAL A 306 -13.11 -12.94 13.15
N ALA A 307 -12.31 -12.25 13.96
CA ALA A 307 -12.82 -11.39 15.02
C ALA A 307 -13.66 -10.23 14.46
N THR A 308 -13.21 -9.53 13.40
CA THR A 308 -14.01 -8.46 12.76
C THR A 308 -15.39 -8.96 12.33
N ILE A 309 -15.43 -10.11 11.64
CA ILE A 309 -16.67 -10.73 11.16
C ILE A 309 -17.56 -11.11 12.34
N PHE A 310 -16.99 -11.72 13.38
CA PHE A 310 -17.73 -12.11 14.58
C PHE A 310 -18.38 -10.92 15.27
N VAL A 311 -17.63 -9.83 15.48
CA VAL A 311 -18.17 -8.63 16.13
C VAL A 311 -19.21 -7.95 15.25
N MET A 312 -18.96 -7.82 13.94
CA MET A 312 -19.97 -7.29 13.01
C MET A 312 -21.26 -8.11 13.03
N HIS A 313 -21.17 -9.44 13.13
CA HIS A 313 -22.34 -10.31 13.21
C HIS A 313 -23.12 -10.12 14.52
N MET A 314 -22.42 -10.01 15.65
CA MET A 314 -23.02 -9.82 16.97
C MET A 314 -23.68 -8.45 17.14
N PHE A 315 -23.03 -7.38 16.69
CA PHE A 315 -23.48 -6.01 16.92
C PHE A 315 -24.36 -5.46 15.79
N LYS A 316 -24.47 -6.16 14.66
CA LYS A 316 -25.24 -5.76 13.47
C LYS A 316 -24.95 -4.33 12.99
N HIS A 317 -23.74 -3.84 13.25
CA HIS A 317 -23.27 -2.52 12.88
C HIS A 317 -21.93 -2.68 12.15
N ALA A 318 -21.72 -1.86 11.12
CA ALA A 318 -20.43 -1.83 10.43
C ALA A 318 -19.36 -1.29 11.39
N GLN A 319 -18.23 -1.98 11.47
CA GLN A 319 -17.11 -1.59 12.31
C GLN A 319 -15.85 -1.42 11.47
N PRO A 320 -14.93 -0.53 11.89
CA PRO A 320 -13.63 -0.38 11.25
C PRO A 320 -12.87 -1.70 11.34
N ALA A 321 -12.47 -2.27 10.19
CA ALA A 321 -11.79 -3.57 10.17
C ALA A 321 -10.37 -3.47 10.75
N LEU A 322 -9.70 -2.34 10.51
CA LEU A 322 -8.34 -2.10 11.00
C LEU A 322 -8.27 -2.02 12.53
N LEU A 323 -9.39 -1.74 13.21
CA LEU A 323 -9.52 -1.76 14.67
C LEU A 323 -9.06 -3.10 15.27
N TYR A 324 -9.31 -4.21 14.58
CA TYR A 324 -8.97 -5.56 15.05
C TYR A 324 -7.73 -6.11 14.34
N LEU A 325 -7.57 -5.79 13.04
CA LEU A 325 -6.44 -6.27 12.26
C LEU A 325 -5.11 -5.66 12.69
N VAL A 326 -5.06 -4.36 12.97
CA VAL A 326 -3.81 -3.67 13.32
C VAL A 326 -3.22 -4.19 14.64
N PRO A 327 -3.97 -4.29 15.76
CA PRO A 327 -3.45 -4.86 17.00
C PRO A 327 -2.97 -6.30 16.83
N ALA A 328 -3.67 -7.12 16.04
CA ALA A 328 -3.26 -8.49 15.78
C ALA A 328 -1.96 -8.55 14.95
N CYS A 329 -1.87 -7.77 13.87
CA CYS A 329 -0.76 -7.79 12.92
C CYS A 329 0.49 -7.08 13.43
N LEU A 330 0.38 -6.08 14.31
CA LEU A 330 1.53 -5.45 14.97
C LEU A 330 1.90 -6.15 16.27
N GLY A 331 0.91 -6.43 17.12
CA GLY A 331 1.14 -6.96 18.46
C GLY A 331 1.84 -8.33 18.44
N THR A 332 1.42 -9.21 17.53
CA THR A 332 1.97 -10.58 17.42
C THR A 332 3.47 -10.60 17.08
N PRO A 333 3.94 -10.04 15.94
CA PRO A 333 5.36 -10.09 15.59
C PRO A 333 6.23 -9.31 16.58
N LEU A 334 5.77 -8.17 17.09
CA LEU A 334 6.54 -7.38 18.07
C LEU A 334 6.70 -8.12 19.40
N SER A 335 5.64 -8.76 19.88
CA SER A 335 5.68 -9.54 21.11
C SER A 335 6.56 -10.79 20.94
N LEU A 336 6.47 -11.48 19.80
CA LEU A 336 7.33 -12.63 19.51
C LEU A 336 8.79 -12.23 19.33
N ALA A 337 9.07 -11.07 18.73
CA ALA A 337 10.42 -10.53 18.61
C ALA A 337 11.00 -10.14 19.97
N LEU A 338 10.19 -9.59 20.87
CA LEU A 338 10.58 -9.31 22.24
C LEU A 338 10.93 -10.59 23.00
N ILE A 339 10.10 -11.64 22.90
CA ILE A 339 10.32 -12.93 23.58
C ILE A 339 11.57 -13.65 23.03
N LYS A 340 11.82 -13.57 21.72
CA LYS A 340 13.01 -14.18 21.09
C LYS A 340 14.29 -13.34 21.21
N GLY A 341 14.18 -12.06 21.59
CA GLY A 341 15.30 -11.13 21.61
C GLY A 341 15.70 -10.59 20.23
N ASP A 342 14.86 -10.74 19.21
CA ASP A 342 15.12 -10.27 17.84
C ASP A 342 14.62 -8.82 17.58
N ILE A 343 14.12 -8.13 18.62
CA ILE A 343 13.47 -6.81 18.47
C ILE A 343 14.40 -5.74 17.89
N ALA A 344 15.67 -5.72 18.31
CA ALA A 344 16.65 -4.77 17.79
C ALA A 344 16.94 -5.02 16.31
N ALA A 345 17.10 -6.30 15.93
CA ALA A 345 17.29 -6.69 14.54
C ALA A 345 16.06 -6.35 13.68
N MET A 346 14.86 -6.53 14.22
CA MET A 346 13.61 -6.18 13.53
C MET A 346 13.49 -4.68 13.27
N PHE A 347 13.86 -3.83 14.23
CA PHE A 347 13.79 -2.37 14.06
C PHE A 347 14.91 -1.79 13.20
N GLN A 348 16.07 -2.43 13.19
CA GLN A 348 17.20 -2.06 12.34
C GLN A 348 17.10 -2.62 10.92
N TYR A 349 16.13 -3.51 10.66
CA TYR A 349 15.94 -4.10 9.35
C TYR A 349 15.59 -3.04 8.31
N ALA A 350 16.36 -3.02 7.22
CA ALA A 350 16.11 -2.28 6.00
C ALA A 350 16.35 -3.20 4.79
N ASP A 351 15.40 -3.24 3.86
CA ASP A 351 15.54 -3.98 2.60
C ASP A 351 16.69 -3.41 1.75
N HIS A 352 16.75 -2.09 1.68
CA HIS A 352 17.82 -1.32 1.07
C HIS A 352 18.41 -0.43 2.18
N PRO A 353 19.57 -0.78 2.74
CA PRO A 353 20.25 0.10 3.67
C PRO A 353 20.54 1.40 2.92
N ASP A 354 20.04 2.51 3.47
CA ASP A 354 20.30 3.84 2.91
C ASP A 354 21.82 3.97 2.73
N GLU A 355 22.32 4.09 1.49
CA GLU A 355 23.69 4.54 1.30
C GLU A 355 23.80 5.86 2.07
N LEU A 356 24.71 5.89 3.04
CA LEU A 356 24.91 6.97 4.00
C LEU A 356 24.90 8.33 3.28
N ASN A 357 23.74 8.98 3.26
CA ASN A 357 23.72 10.43 3.39
C ASN A 357 24.10 10.66 4.84
N ASP A 358 25.36 11.05 5.01
CA ASP A 358 25.91 11.63 6.22
C ASP A 358 25.11 12.90 6.54
N ASP A 359 23.95 12.69 7.14
CA ASP A 359 23.19 13.70 7.89
C ASP A 359 23.34 13.34 9.36
N SER A 360 24.59 13.17 9.81
CA SER A 360 24.95 13.63 11.15
C SER A 360 24.84 15.14 11.15
N GLY A 361 23.61 15.64 11.23
CA GLY A 361 23.36 16.98 11.73
C GLY A 361 23.93 17.01 13.14
N ASP A 362 25.02 17.75 13.31
CA ASP A 362 25.58 18.13 14.60
C ASP A 362 24.42 18.54 15.51
N LEU A 363 24.19 17.74 16.55
CA LEU A 363 23.44 18.17 17.72
C LEU A 363 24.33 19.19 18.44
N ASP A 364 24.27 20.45 18.01
CA ASP A 364 24.81 21.55 18.79
C ASP A 364 23.88 21.75 20.00
N GLU A 365 24.32 21.26 21.15
CA GLU A 365 23.59 21.23 22.43
C GLU A 365 23.52 22.61 23.11
N ASN A 366 23.64 23.73 22.38
CA ASN A 366 23.82 25.09 22.95
C ASN A 366 22.85 26.17 22.42
N GLU A 367 21.58 25.85 22.12
CA GLU A 367 20.55 26.87 21.82
C GLU A 367 19.24 26.68 22.60
N VAL A 368 19.33 26.36 23.90
CA VAL A 368 18.14 26.36 24.80
C VAL A 368 18.33 27.25 26.04
N PHE A 369 19.45 27.95 26.16
CA PHE A 369 19.67 28.92 27.23
C PHE A 369 20.32 30.16 26.62
N ASP A 370 19.52 31.10 26.12
CA ASP A 370 19.83 32.54 26.12
C ASP A 370 18.78 33.33 25.32
N GLU A 371 17.50 33.18 25.70
CA GLU A 371 16.53 34.21 25.40
C GLU A 371 15.73 34.55 26.66
N LEU A 372 15.91 35.81 27.10
CA LEU A 372 15.03 36.61 27.94
C LEU A 372 15.37 36.71 29.44
N ASP A 373 16.64 36.93 29.78
CA ASP A 373 16.99 37.85 30.88
C ASP A 373 17.34 39.22 30.27
N ASP A 374 16.37 40.12 30.37
CA ASP A 374 16.49 41.48 30.90
C ASP A 374 17.53 42.47 30.35
N PHE A 375 16.98 43.61 29.91
CA PHE A 375 17.50 44.98 30.09
C PHE A 375 18.54 45.59 29.10
N THR A 376 17.98 46.46 28.25
CA THR A 376 18.38 47.87 27.96
C THR A 376 19.75 48.25 27.40
N TYR A 377 19.67 49.08 26.35
CA TYR A 377 20.63 50.05 25.81
C TYR A 377 21.51 50.79 26.83
N GLU A 378 22.83 50.93 26.53
CA GLU A 378 23.51 52.21 26.25
C GLU A 378 25.02 52.05 25.89
N ASP A 379 25.38 52.63 24.73
CA ASP A 379 26.52 53.53 24.40
C ASP A 379 28.04 53.16 24.56
N HIS A 380 28.73 53.06 23.40
CA HIS A 380 30.04 53.65 22.98
C HIS A 380 31.37 53.45 23.79
N PRO A 381 32.59 53.80 23.28
CA PRO A 381 33.48 52.94 22.48
C PRO A 381 34.98 52.89 22.97
N GLU A 382 35.84 52.23 22.18
CA GLU A 382 37.33 52.28 22.13
C GLU A 382 38.20 51.54 23.19
N LYS A 383 39.15 50.68 22.76
CA LYS A 383 40.57 51.04 22.51
C LYS A 383 41.47 49.84 22.10
N LYS A 384 42.49 50.17 21.31
CA LYS A 384 43.61 49.37 20.77
C LYS A 384 44.69 49.04 21.82
N GLU A 385 45.46 47.96 21.59
CA GLU A 385 46.95 47.83 21.65
C GLU A 385 47.29 46.33 21.45
N ASP A 386 47.84 45.86 20.33
CA ASP A 386 49.22 45.92 19.80
C ASP A 386 50.26 45.06 20.57
N SER A 387 50.75 43.96 19.97
CA SER A 387 52.20 43.74 19.74
C SER A 387 52.62 42.32 19.28
N LYS A 388 53.31 42.32 18.12
CA LYS A 388 54.57 41.61 17.76
C LYS A 388 54.62 40.09 17.50
N GLU A 389 54.70 39.80 16.20
CA GLU A 389 55.49 38.74 15.54
C GLU A 389 57.03 38.98 15.68
N PRO A 390 57.98 38.04 15.37
CA PRO A 390 58.16 37.51 14.01
C PRO A 390 58.80 36.09 13.80
N SER A 391 58.44 35.51 12.64
CA SER A 391 59.28 34.92 11.55
C SER A 391 60.35 33.82 11.79
N ALA A 392 60.23 32.71 11.03
CA ALA A 392 61.21 32.16 10.04
C ALA A 392 60.69 30.79 9.48
N ALA A 393 60.17 30.68 8.25
CA ALA A 393 60.84 30.47 6.95
C ALA A 393 61.27 29.00 6.61
N LEU A 394 60.42 28.29 5.83
CA LEU A 394 60.60 27.54 4.53
C LEU A 394 61.96 26.85 4.16
N PRO A 395 62.06 25.90 3.19
CA PRO A 395 61.17 25.62 2.03
C PRO A 395 60.95 24.15 1.60
N ALA A 396 60.22 24.01 0.49
CA ALA A 396 59.77 22.83 -0.26
C ALA A 396 60.83 22.11 -1.14
N THR A 397 60.49 20.88 -1.57
CA THR A 397 60.86 20.24 -2.87
C THR A 397 59.95 19.00 -3.07
N THR A 398 58.97 18.97 -3.98
CA THR A 398 59.02 18.49 -5.40
C THR A 398 59.88 17.25 -5.64
N THR A 399 59.34 16.17 -6.23
CA THR A 399 59.70 15.64 -7.57
C THR A 399 58.79 14.46 -7.98
N SER A 400 58.34 14.56 -9.23
CA SER A 400 57.68 13.60 -10.14
C SER A 400 58.43 12.25 -10.31
N THR A 401 57.76 11.19 -10.80
CA THR A 401 57.89 10.68 -12.20
C THR A 401 57.61 9.16 -12.36
N LYS A 402 56.73 8.84 -13.32
CA LYS A 402 56.76 7.74 -14.35
C LYS A 402 56.56 6.25 -14.00
N ALA A 403 55.46 5.73 -14.56
CA ALA A 403 55.35 4.71 -15.62
C ALA A 403 55.83 3.25 -15.38
N ALA A 404 54.96 2.27 -15.68
CA ALA A 404 55.10 1.33 -16.83
C ALA A 404 54.36 -0.03 -16.68
N ILE A 405 53.57 -0.37 -17.73
CA ILE A 405 53.41 -1.71 -18.37
C ILE A 405 52.63 -2.80 -17.58
N LYS A 406 51.52 -3.39 -18.08
CA LYS A 406 51.52 -4.38 -19.17
C LYS A 406 50.12 -4.68 -19.73
N ALA A 407 49.99 -4.63 -21.04
CA ALA A 407 48.86 -5.14 -21.82
C ALA A 407 49.11 -6.58 -22.32
N LYS A 408 47.99 -7.23 -22.72
CA LYS A 408 47.85 -8.27 -23.76
C LYS A 408 48.07 -9.74 -23.38
N LYS A 409 46.98 -10.54 -23.51
CA LYS A 409 46.98 -11.73 -24.38
C LYS A 409 45.56 -12.19 -24.73
N ASP A 410 45.14 -11.86 -25.95
CA ASP A 410 44.15 -12.62 -26.71
C ASP A 410 44.79 -13.92 -27.22
N LYS A 411 43.98 -14.99 -27.24
CA LYS A 411 44.04 -16.06 -28.22
C LYS A 411 42.64 -16.61 -28.44
#